data_AF-A0AAD7ULZ6-F1
#
_entry.id   AF-A0AAD7ULZ6-F1
#
_cell.length_a   1.000
_cell.length_b   1.000
_cell.length_c   1.000
_cell.angle_alpha   90.00
_cell.angle_beta   90.00
_cell.angle_gamma   90.00
#
_symmetry.space_group_name_H-M   'P 1'
#
loop_
_entity.id
_entity.type
_entity.pdbx_description
1 polymer ?
#
loop_
_entity_poly.entity_id
_entity_poly.type
_entity_poly.pdbx_seq_one_letter_code
_entity_poly.pdbx_strand_id
1 'polypeptide(L)'
;MRSLLIVLVSRVTARLATEPKIHARHDRYFGVLARYLVDVPASCGLVELGSGDDTKRTCLDLIPSTDPSSPRYAEGADCVVISVGSRNSYIYEEAVIRETACRVHTFDCTITPQVPEFLEQSRRFYFHRVCLGEEDRGLYVRYETMAAMVNGTEPGVIAALKMDIEGWEYAALENMGDAPPPQISVELHGVTHARYEAPGFVPAHDRAVVPHFQDIFLPELFENLKNLKLADRNDNPFCAHCSEVLFLRSDVYGGPATTTTTTRGPSSLMEKYGRLTSKRCDGRPCPNLLRKIVQARPSRHPFKSVYARDDVILVCVASFDVQFLDSVVALVESNPKIQRVRVLGDGDKVVGRLISKLGGTVVAYHLSSSFDDDLVHVHAARHLAVQTGFPEAALYASLASNSLYVNPDLKATLSPSFLDVSPITI
;
A
#
# COMPACT_ATOMS: atom_id res chain seq x y z
N MET A 1 -18.94 36.09 35.28
CA MET A 1 -19.17 34.74 34.69
C MET A 1 -19.58 34.78 33.22
N ARG A 2 -20.53 35.62 32.77
CA ARG A 2 -20.90 35.72 31.34
C ARG A 2 -19.75 36.11 30.39
N SER A 3 -18.85 36.99 30.81
CA SER A 3 -17.70 37.41 29.99
C SER A 3 -16.61 36.34 29.84
N LEU A 4 -16.53 35.38 30.77
CA LEU A 4 -15.57 34.27 30.69
C LEU A 4 -16.05 33.18 29.71
N LEU A 5 -17.37 32.97 29.62
CA LEU A 5 -18.00 32.03 28.70
C LEU A 5 -17.84 32.46 27.23
N ILE A 6 -17.92 33.76 26.94
CA ILE A 6 -17.76 34.31 25.58
C ILE A 6 -16.32 34.14 25.08
N VAL A 7 -15.32 34.32 25.94
CA VAL A 7 -13.91 34.11 25.57
C VAL A 7 -13.59 32.63 25.32
N LEU A 8 -14.22 31.71 26.07
CA LEU A 8 -14.11 30.27 25.84
C LEU A 8 -14.75 29.83 24.53
N VAL A 9 -15.96 30.32 24.21
CA VAL A 9 -16.64 30.01 22.94
C VAL A 9 -15.88 30.59 21.74
N SER A 10 -15.33 31.80 21.84
CA SER A 10 -14.48 32.39 20.78
C SER A 10 -13.16 31.65 20.56
N ARG A 11 -12.55 31.06 21.60
CA ARG A 11 -11.33 30.24 21.44
C ARG A 11 -11.63 28.87 20.82
N VAL A 12 -12.81 28.30 21.07
CA VAL A 12 -13.25 27.05 20.42
C VAL A 12 -13.59 27.29 18.95
N THR A 13 -14.23 28.41 18.60
CA THR A 13 -14.49 28.76 17.18
C THR A 13 -13.23 29.16 16.42
N ALA A 14 -12.24 29.80 17.07
CA ALA A 14 -10.95 30.06 16.43
C ALA A 14 -10.12 28.78 16.16
N ARG A 15 -10.39 27.67 16.88
CA ARG A 15 -9.82 26.34 16.58
C ARG A 15 -10.45 25.68 15.34
N LEU A 16 -11.64 26.10 14.92
CA LEU A 16 -12.23 25.66 13.65
C LEU A 16 -11.58 26.37 12.45
N ALA A 17 -10.95 27.54 12.64
CA ALA A 17 -10.23 28.25 11.58
C ALA A 17 -8.88 27.59 11.17
N THR A 18 -8.46 26.48 11.81
CA THR A 18 -7.33 25.66 11.35
C THR A 18 -7.70 24.61 10.30
N GLU A 19 -8.99 24.45 9.99
CA GLU A 19 -9.52 23.52 8.98
C GLU A 19 -8.81 23.59 7.62
N PRO A 20 -8.52 24.77 7.02
CA PRO A 20 -7.96 24.79 5.66
C PRO A 20 -6.59 24.11 5.54
N LYS A 21 -5.78 24.17 6.62
CA LYS A 21 -4.44 23.55 6.63
C LYS A 21 -4.50 22.05 6.87
N ILE A 22 -5.48 21.57 7.62
CA ILE A 22 -5.69 20.14 7.87
C ILE A 22 -6.19 19.50 6.58
N HIS A 23 -7.22 20.07 5.95
CA HIS A 23 -7.74 19.59 4.67
C HIS A 23 -6.68 19.57 3.57
N ALA A 24 -5.88 20.64 3.43
CA ALA A 24 -4.81 20.67 2.43
C ALA A 24 -3.75 19.56 2.64
N ARG A 25 -3.54 19.10 3.87
CA ARG A 25 -2.65 17.97 4.16
C ARG A 25 -3.32 16.64 3.84
N HIS A 26 -4.60 16.46 4.22
CA HIS A 26 -5.35 15.27 3.82
C HIS A 26 -5.41 15.11 2.31
N ASP A 27 -5.69 16.18 1.56
CA ASP A 27 -5.69 16.14 0.10
C ASP A 27 -4.31 15.73 -0.46
N ARG A 28 -3.23 16.18 0.18
CA ARG A 28 -1.85 15.83 -0.18
C ARG A 28 -1.47 14.38 0.15
N TYR A 29 -2.18 13.69 1.05
CA TYR A 29 -1.93 12.27 1.33
C TYR A 29 -2.96 11.37 0.64
N PHE A 30 -4.23 11.72 0.76
CA PHE A 30 -5.36 10.85 0.44
C PHE A 30 -6.22 11.38 -0.69
N GLY A 31 -5.94 12.55 -1.27
CA GLY A 31 -6.72 13.12 -2.38
C GLY A 31 -6.89 12.16 -3.57
N VAL A 32 -5.91 11.27 -3.81
CA VAL A 32 -6.00 10.25 -4.86
C VAL A 32 -7.08 9.18 -4.58
N LEU A 33 -7.42 8.91 -3.31
CA LEU A 33 -8.45 7.96 -2.92
C LEU A 33 -9.83 8.33 -3.48
N ALA A 34 -10.09 9.62 -3.70
CA ALA A 34 -11.35 10.09 -4.28
C ALA A 34 -11.63 9.50 -5.67
N ARG A 35 -10.60 9.03 -6.39
CA ARG A 35 -10.75 8.37 -7.69
C ARG A 35 -11.21 6.92 -7.61
N TYR A 36 -11.11 6.31 -6.43
CA TYR A 36 -11.44 4.91 -6.18
C TYR A 36 -12.73 4.73 -5.39
N LEU A 37 -13.35 5.83 -4.94
CA LEU A 37 -14.64 5.81 -4.24
C LEU A 37 -15.72 5.23 -5.16
N VAL A 38 -16.45 4.25 -4.63
CA VAL A 38 -17.67 3.71 -5.23
C VAL A 38 -18.86 4.09 -4.36
N ASP A 39 -20.04 4.18 -4.95
CA ASP A 39 -21.26 4.44 -4.19
C ASP A 39 -21.52 3.29 -3.21
N VAL A 40 -21.72 3.65 -1.93
CA VAL A 40 -22.16 2.72 -0.90
C VAL A 40 -23.59 2.27 -1.23
N PRO A 41 -23.88 0.97 -1.37
CA PRO A 41 -25.25 0.51 -1.57
C PRO A 41 -26.14 0.99 -0.43
N ALA A 42 -27.36 1.46 -0.73
CA ALA A 42 -28.29 1.88 0.33
C ALA A 42 -28.58 0.74 1.33
N SER A 43 -28.48 -0.52 0.89
CA SER A 43 -28.61 -1.69 1.75
C SER A 43 -27.55 -1.75 2.85
N CYS A 44 -26.33 -1.24 2.62
CA CYS A 44 -25.22 -1.26 3.57
C CYS A 44 -25.65 -0.78 4.96
N GLY A 45 -26.56 0.20 5.04
CA GLY A 45 -26.94 0.80 6.32
C GLY A 45 -25.72 1.35 7.04
N LEU A 46 -24.95 2.20 6.36
CA LEU A 46 -23.69 2.76 6.84
C LEU A 46 -23.91 3.49 8.17
N VAL A 47 -23.19 3.08 9.21
CA VAL A 47 -23.18 3.74 10.51
C VAL A 47 -21.76 4.07 10.96
N GLU A 48 -21.68 4.90 11.99
CA GLU A 48 -20.48 5.11 12.79
C GLU A 48 -20.57 4.25 14.04
N LEU A 49 -19.58 3.40 14.27
CA LEU A 49 -19.39 2.67 15.51
C LEU A 49 -18.22 3.27 16.27
N GLY A 50 -18.43 3.53 17.55
CA GLY A 50 -17.45 4.19 18.41
C GLY A 50 -17.65 5.70 18.50
N SER A 51 -16.62 6.44 18.90
CA SER A 51 -16.69 7.90 19.02
C SER A 51 -15.30 8.54 19.00
N GLY A 52 -15.21 9.80 18.60
CA GLY A 52 -13.94 10.53 18.55
C GLY A 52 -13.00 9.98 17.48
N ASP A 53 -11.72 9.84 17.84
CA ASP A 53 -10.66 9.27 17.00
C ASP A 53 -10.91 7.78 16.67
N ASP A 54 -11.61 7.09 17.57
CA ASP A 54 -11.87 5.65 17.45
C ASP A 54 -13.15 5.34 16.65
N THR A 55 -13.73 6.34 15.98
CA THR A 55 -14.97 6.14 15.21
C THR A 55 -14.67 5.45 13.90
N LYS A 56 -15.31 4.30 13.65
CA LYS A 56 -15.15 3.54 12.41
C LYS A 56 -16.48 3.45 11.66
N ARG A 57 -16.40 3.55 10.32
CA ARG A 57 -17.56 3.45 9.41
C ARG A 57 -17.81 1.98 9.09
N THR A 58 -19.05 1.52 9.21
CA THR A 58 -19.37 0.09 9.08
C THR A 58 -20.74 -0.11 8.43
N CYS A 59 -20.85 -1.08 7.52
CA CYS A 59 -22.12 -1.55 6.98
C CYS A 59 -22.78 -2.53 7.95
N LEU A 60 -24.01 -2.23 8.36
CA LEU A 60 -24.76 -3.04 9.30
C LEU A 60 -25.54 -4.19 8.66
N ASP A 61 -25.70 -4.25 7.35
CA ASP A 61 -26.50 -5.27 6.67
C ASP A 61 -25.99 -6.70 6.82
N LEU A 62 -24.67 -6.88 6.90
CA LEU A 62 -24.04 -8.17 7.19
C LEU A 62 -23.81 -8.43 8.67
N ILE A 63 -24.21 -7.49 9.53
CA ILE A 63 -23.99 -7.53 10.97
C ILE A 63 -25.35 -7.68 11.66
N PRO A 64 -25.67 -8.88 12.19
CA PRO A 64 -26.87 -9.11 12.99
C PRO A 64 -27.05 -8.12 14.14
N SER A 65 -28.29 -7.64 14.31
CA SER A 65 -28.69 -6.73 15.39
C SER A 65 -29.00 -7.50 16.68
N THR A 66 -28.74 -6.89 17.84
CA THR A 66 -29.20 -7.41 19.15
C THR A 66 -30.68 -7.15 19.43
N ASP A 67 -31.24 -6.09 18.85
CA ASP A 67 -32.63 -5.71 19.04
C ASP A 67 -33.58 -6.72 18.35
N PRO A 68 -34.42 -7.45 19.10
CA PRO A 68 -35.38 -8.41 18.54
C PRO A 68 -36.41 -7.79 17.60
N SER A 69 -36.62 -6.47 17.65
CA SER A 69 -37.51 -5.75 16.73
C SER A 69 -36.83 -5.35 15.42
N SER A 70 -35.51 -5.48 15.34
CA SER A 70 -34.75 -5.15 14.14
C SER A 70 -34.95 -6.20 13.06
N PRO A 71 -35.12 -5.81 11.78
CA PRO A 71 -35.16 -6.75 10.66
C PRO A 71 -33.83 -7.51 10.47
N ARG A 72 -32.75 -7.05 11.13
CA ARG A 72 -31.43 -7.70 11.18
C ARG A 72 -31.26 -8.64 12.38
N TYR A 73 -32.28 -8.80 13.22
CA TYR A 73 -32.20 -9.75 14.32
C TYR A 73 -32.11 -11.17 13.75
N ALA A 74 -31.02 -11.85 14.06
CA ALA A 74 -30.83 -13.24 13.69
C ALA A 74 -30.38 -13.97 14.94
N GLU A 75 -31.34 -14.59 15.63
CA GLU A 75 -31.08 -15.42 16.80
C GLU A 75 -30.12 -16.55 16.40
N GLY A 76 -28.95 -16.59 17.04
CA GLY A 76 -27.92 -17.58 16.73
C GLY A 76 -27.09 -17.30 15.46
N ALA A 77 -27.10 -16.08 14.93
CA ALA A 77 -26.17 -15.72 13.86
C ALA A 77 -24.74 -15.55 14.42
N ASP A 78 -23.88 -16.52 14.10
CA ASP A 78 -22.47 -16.50 14.46
C ASP A 78 -21.70 -15.52 13.57
N CYS A 79 -21.68 -14.24 13.97
CA CYS A 79 -20.82 -13.23 13.36
C CYS A 79 -19.64 -12.88 14.24
N VAL A 80 -18.50 -12.62 13.60
CA VAL A 80 -17.23 -12.25 14.21
C VAL A 80 -16.76 -10.91 13.65
N VAL A 81 -16.40 -10.00 14.53
CA VAL A 81 -15.64 -8.78 14.21
C VAL A 81 -14.22 -8.97 14.72
N ILE A 82 -13.25 -8.85 13.83
CA ILE A 82 -11.83 -8.78 14.19
C ILE A 82 -11.46 -7.30 14.32
N SER A 83 -10.83 -6.93 15.42
CA SER A 83 -10.28 -5.60 15.65
C SER A 83 -8.78 -5.70 15.90
N VAL A 84 -7.97 -4.96 15.15
CA VAL A 84 -6.51 -4.98 15.30
C VAL A 84 -6.01 -3.58 15.65
N GLY A 85 -5.13 -3.52 16.65
CA GLY A 85 -4.56 -2.27 17.17
C GLY A 85 -5.58 -1.50 17.99
N SER A 86 -5.66 -1.86 19.27
CA SER A 86 -6.60 -1.24 20.21
C SER A 86 -5.95 -0.12 21.01
N ARG A 87 -4.65 -0.25 21.31
CA ARG A 87 -3.87 0.71 22.10
C ARG A 87 -4.54 1.06 23.46
N ASN A 88 -5.22 0.10 24.08
CA ASN A 88 -6.06 0.28 25.29
C ASN A 88 -7.25 1.24 25.11
N SER A 89 -7.62 1.61 23.88
CA SER A 89 -8.93 2.16 23.57
C SER A 89 -9.83 1.05 23.04
N TYR A 90 -11.04 0.96 23.60
CA TYR A 90 -11.99 -0.11 23.29
C TYR A 90 -13.37 0.44 22.87
N ILE A 91 -13.46 1.74 22.54
CA ILE A 91 -14.74 2.41 22.30
C ILE A 91 -15.48 1.80 21.11
N TYR A 92 -14.75 1.44 20.04
CA TYR A 92 -15.32 0.73 18.89
C TYR A 92 -15.86 -0.65 19.28
N GLU A 93 -15.07 -1.42 20.03
CA GLU A 93 -15.44 -2.76 20.50
C GLU A 93 -16.66 -2.71 21.43
N GLU A 94 -16.73 -1.72 22.31
CA GLU A 94 -17.91 -1.47 23.14
C GLU A 94 -19.16 -1.20 22.29
N ALA A 95 -19.05 -0.38 21.25
CA ALA A 95 -20.16 -0.09 20.34
C ALA A 95 -20.61 -1.36 19.61
N VAL A 96 -19.68 -2.16 19.08
CA VAL A 96 -20.00 -3.45 18.44
C VAL A 96 -20.71 -4.38 19.42
N ILE A 97 -20.23 -4.51 20.66
CA ILE A 97 -20.88 -5.34 21.67
C ILE A 97 -22.28 -4.82 22.00
N ARG A 98 -22.50 -3.51 22.11
CA ARG A 98 -23.82 -2.96 22.45
C ARG A 98 -24.83 -3.08 21.31
N GLU A 99 -24.40 -2.82 20.09
CA GLU A 99 -25.28 -2.60 18.95
C GLU A 99 -25.47 -3.84 18.06
N THR A 100 -24.63 -4.87 18.26
CA THR A 100 -24.58 -6.05 17.38
C THR A 100 -24.53 -7.33 18.19
N ALA A 101 -25.00 -8.43 17.60
CA ALA A 101 -24.92 -9.75 18.22
C ALA A 101 -23.52 -10.40 18.07
N CYS A 102 -22.57 -9.72 17.41
CA CYS A 102 -21.29 -10.34 17.06
C CYS A 102 -20.37 -10.54 18.26
N ARG A 103 -19.51 -11.54 18.12
CA ARG A 103 -18.31 -11.69 18.93
C ARG A 103 -17.24 -10.74 18.40
N VAL A 104 -16.45 -10.20 19.31
CA VAL A 104 -15.36 -9.27 19.02
C VAL A 104 -14.07 -9.91 19.49
N HIS A 105 -13.14 -10.09 18.56
CA HIS A 105 -11.79 -10.53 18.86
C HIS A 105 -10.83 -9.38 18.59
N THR A 106 -10.24 -8.85 19.65
CA THR A 106 -9.27 -7.76 19.60
C THR A 106 -7.85 -8.30 19.65
N PHE A 107 -7.01 -7.84 18.74
CA PHE A 107 -5.63 -8.28 18.53
C PHE A 107 -4.67 -7.11 18.74
N ASP A 108 -3.84 -7.19 19.78
CA ASP A 108 -2.83 -6.17 20.07
C ASP A 108 -1.68 -6.74 20.90
N CYS A 109 -0.50 -6.85 20.29
CA CYS A 109 0.71 -7.34 20.93
C CYS A 109 1.53 -6.23 21.62
N THR A 110 1.17 -4.96 21.41
CA THR A 110 1.98 -3.80 21.83
C THR A 110 1.65 -3.32 23.25
N ILE A 111 0.54 -3.80 23.81
CA ILE A 111 0.01 -3.36 25.09
C ILE A 111 -0.03 -4.48 26.13
N THR A 112 -0.10 -4.07 27.39
CA THR A 112 -0.74 -4.86 28.44
C THR A 112 -2.19 -4.41 28.51
N PRO A 113 -3.17 -5.31 28.28
CA PRO A 113 -4.57 -4.93 28.12
C PRO A 113 -5.14 -4.36 29.43
N GLN A 114 -5.86 -3.26 29.31
CA GLN A 114 -6.64 -2.61 30.36
C GLN A 114 -8.10 -2.58 29.89
N VAL A 115 -8.71 -3.77 29.82
CA VAL A 115 -10.04 -3.95 29.26
C VAL A 115 -11.08 -3.36 30.23
N PRO A 116 -12.02 -2.52 29.77
CA PRO A 116 -13.12 -2.06 30.59
C PRO A 116 -13.95 -3.21 31.16
N GLU A 117 -14.41 -3.08 32.41
CA GLU A 117 -15.18 -4.11 33.11
C GLU A 117 -16.38 -4.62 32.29
N PHE A 118 -17.07 -3.72 31.57
CA PHE A 118 -18.18 -4.07 30.67
C PHE A 118 -17.79 -5.10 29.60
N LEU A 119 -16.60 -4.95 29.00
CA LEU A 119 -16.09 -5.89 28.00
C LEU A 119 -15.55 -7.17 28.65
N GLU A 120 -14.87 -7.07 29.80
CA GLU A 120 -14.39 -8.25 30.54
C GLU A 120 -15.53 -9.18 30.97
N GLN A 121 -16.69 -8.61 31.33
CA GLN A 121 -17.89 -9.36 31.70
C GLN A 121 -18.66 -9.91 30.49
N SER A 122 -18.38 -9.41 29.28
CA SER A 122 -19.04 -9.84 28.06
C SER A 122 -18.47 -11.19 27.59
N ARG A 123 -19.34 -12.19 27.45
CA ARG A 123 -18.97 -13.50 26.86
C ARG A 123 -18.67 -13.42 25.36
N ARG A 124 -18.86 -12.25 24.74
CA ARG A 124 -18.63 -12.02 23.31
C ARG A 124 -17.33 -11.28 23.03
N PHE A 125 -16.57 -10.89 24.05
CA PHE A 125 -15.32 -10.16 23.86
C PHE A 125 -14.11 -11.04 24.20
N TYR A 126 -13.09 -10.99 23.34
CA TYR A 126 -11.85 -11.74 23.51
C TYR A 126 -10.67 -10.86 23.15
N PHE A 127 -9.63 -10.89 23.98
CA PHE A 127 -8.37 -10.20 23.70
C PHE A 127 -7.26 -11.20 23.40
N HIS A 128 -6.49 -10.93 22.34
CA HIS A 128 -5.36 -11.73 21.89
C HIS A 128 -4.10 -10.88 21.85
N ARG A 129 -3.04 -11.35 22.49
CA ARG A 129 -1.74 -10.66 22.48
C ARG A 129 -0.89 -11.03 21.26
N VAL A 130 -1.48 -10.92 20.07
CA VAL A 130 -0.80 -11.09 18.78
C VAL A 130 -1.18 -9.92 17.86
N CYS A 131 -0.29 -9.55 16.95
CA CYS A 131 -0.47 -8.47 15.98
C CYS A 131 -0.60 -9.02 14.56
N LEU A 132 -1.21 -8.24 13.68
CA LEU A 132 -1.27 -8.56 12.25
C LEU A 132 0.09 -8.24 11.63
N GLY A 133 0.59 -9.13 10.78
CA GLY A 133 1.85 -8.97 10.06
C GLY A 133 1.85 -9.67 8.71
N GLU A 134 2.93 -9.46 7.94
CA GLU A 134 3.11 -10.02 6.60
C GLU A 134 3.33 -11.55 6.63
N GLU A 135 3.93 -12.05 7.71
CA GLU A 135 4.24 -13.46 7.90
C GLU A 135 3.96 -13.91 9.35
N ASP A 136 3.81 -15.22 9.53
CA ASP A 136 3.65 -15.82 10.87
C ASP A 136 5.00 -15.89 11.57
N ARG A 137 5.31 -14.91 12.43
CA ARG A 137 6.58 -14.80 13.14
C ARG A 137 6.43 -14.17 14.53
N GLY A 138 6.69 -14.98 15.56
CA GLY A 138 6.65 -14.52 16.95
C GLY A 138 5.24 -14.11 17.36
N LEU A 139 5.05 -12.82 17.69
CA LEU A 139 3.73 -12.26 18.01
C LEU A 139 2.99 -11.72 16.78
N TYR A 140 3.63 -11.68 15.62
CA TYR A 140 3.00 -11.24 14.37
C TYR A 140 2.47 -12.46 13.62
N VAL A 141 1.23 -12.39 13.16
CA VAL A 141 0.57 -13.46 12.41
C VAL A 141 -0.13 -12.88 11.20
N ARG A 142 -0.23 -13.68 10.14
CA ARG A 142 -1.01 -13.33 8.95
C ARG A 142 -2.50 -13.33 9.28
N TYR A 143 -3.28 -12.66 8.42
CA TYR A 143 -4.73 -12.63 8.59
C TYR A 143 -5.35 -14.02 8.57
N GLU A 144 -4.91 -14.94 7.71
CA GLU A 144 -5.46 -16.29 7.65
C GLU A 144 -5.25 -17.04 8.96
N THR A 145 -4.13 -16.81 9.63
CA THR A 145 -3.84 -17.36 10.95
C THR A 145 -4.77 -16.74 11.99
N MET A 146 -4.97 -15.41 12.00
CA MET A 146 -5.96 -14.76 12.88
C MET A 146 -7.38 -15.30 12.64
N ALA A 147 -7.78 -15.42 11.38
CA ALA A 147 -9.08 -15.95 10.98
C ALA A 147 -9.27 -17.40 11.45
N ALA A 148 -8.22 -18.22 11.37
CA ALA A 148 -8.22 -19.57 11.91
C ALA A 148 -8.32 -19.60 13.45
N MET A 149 -7.63 -18.67 14.14
CA MET A 149 -7.71 -18.56 15.61
C MET A 149 -9.13 -18.24 16.08
N VAL A 150 -9.82 -17.30 15.43
CA VAL A 150 -11.20 -16.95 15.82
C VAL A 150 -12.18 -18.08 15.49
N ASN A 151 -12.04 -18.72 14.33
CA ASN A 151 -12.94 -19.81 13.91
C ASN A 151 -12.71 -21.13 14.65
N GLY A 152 -11.50 -21.37 15.15
CA GLY A 152 -11.16 -22.59 15.90
C GLY A 152 -11.76 -22.65 17.30
N THR A 153 -12.13 -21.50 17.87
CA THR A 153 -12.76 -21.44 19.20
C THR A 153 -14.26 -21.69 19.11
N GLU A 154 -14.94 -21.03 18.18
CA GLU A 154 -16.34 -21.26 17.83
C GLU A 154 -16.50 -20.84 16.35
N PRO A 155 -16.97 -21.71 15.45
CA PRO A 155 -17.14 -21.36 14.04
C PRO A 155 -18.04 -20.12 13.89
N GLY A 156 -17.64 -19.18 13.03
CA GLY A 156 -18.45 -18.01 12.73
C GLY A 156 -18.04 -17.37 11.41
N VAL A 157 -18.90 -16.50 10.88
CA VAL A 157 -18.57 -15.69 9.71
C VAL A 157 -17.85 -14.44 10.19
N ILE A 158 -16.60 -14.25 9.75
CA ILE A 158 -15.88 -12.99 9.98
C ILE A 158 -16.57 -11.93 9.11
N ALA A 159 -17.43 -11.14 9.76
CA ALA A 159 -18.29 -10.17 9.11
C ALA A 159 -17.54 -8.87 8.81
N ALA A 160 -16.59 -8.48 9.68
CA ALA A 160 -15.84 -7.25 9.54
C ALA A 160 -14.42 -7.36 10.14
N LEU A 161 -13.50 -6.58 9.58
CA LEU A 161 -12.17 -6.31 10.12
C LEU A 161 -12.00 -4.81 10.36
N LYS A 162 -11.62 -4.42 11.57
CA LYS A 162 -11.14 -3.07 11.91
C LYS A 162 -9.63 -3.08 12.03
N MET A 163 -8.94 -2.14 11.39
CA MET A 163 -7.49 -1.95 11.49
C MET A 163 -7.13 -0.52 11.85
N ASP A 164 -6.27 -0.40 12.84
CA ASP A 164 -5.70 0.86 13.31
C ASP A 164 -4.35 0.54 13.96
N ILE A 165 -3.33 0.38 13.11
CA ILE A 165 -2.05 -0.24 13.45
C ILE A 165 -0.86 0.67 13.11
N GLU A 166 -1.11 1.98 13.19
CA GLU A 166 -0.10 3.03 13.22
C GLU A 166 0.88 2.94 12.03
N GLY A 167 0.38 2.74 10.82
CA GLY A 167 1.17 2.67 9.58
C GLY A 167 1.35 1.25 9.02
N TRP A 168 1.09 0.21 9.81
CA TRP A 168 1.18 -1.16 9.31
C TRP A 168 -0.02 -1.57 8.42
N GLU A 169 -0.99 -0.68 8.22
CA GLU A 169 -2.23 -0.99 7.47
C GLU A 169 -1.93 -1.40 6.02
N TYR A 170 -0.91 -0.81 5.41
CA TYR A 170 -0.56 -1.10 4.02
C TYR A 170 -0.01 -2.51 3.84
N ALA A 171 0.99 -2.86 4.63
CA ALA A 171 1.57 -4.20 4.64
C ALA A 171 0.51 -5.25 4.97
N ALA A 172 -0.37 -4.95 5.93
CA ALA A 172 -1.50 -5.82 6.27
C ALA A 172 -2.44 -6.01 5.08
N LEU A 173 -2.86 -4.93 4.41
CA LEU A 173 -3.79 -4.97 3.28
C LEU A 173 -3.22 -5.74 2.07
N GLU A 174 -1.93 -5.59 1.78
CA GLU A 174 -1.27 -6.34 0.71
C GLU A 174 -1.21 -7.85 0.97
N ASN A 175 -1.17 -8.24 2.25
CA ASN A 175 -1.04 -9.62 2.69
C ASN A 175 -2.36 -10.20 3.23
N MET A 176 -3.50 -9.62 2.85
CA MET A 176 -4.83 -10.08 3.26
C MET A 176 -5.25 -11.46 2.72
N GLY A 177 -4.50 -11.99 1.74
CA GLY A 177 -4.82 -13.24 1.07
C GLY A 177 -6.02 -13.14 0.12
N ASP A 178 -6.52 -14.29 -0.33
CA ASP A 178 -7.61 -14.37 -1.33
C ASP A 178 -9.01 -14.26 -0.71
N ALA A 179 -9.13 -14.33 0.62
CA ALA A 179 -10.40 -14.38 1.34
C ALA A 179 -10.52 -13.31 2.44
N PRO A 180 -10.40 -12.01 2.11
CA PRO A 180 -10.66 -10.95 3.08
C PRO A 180 -12.13 -10.98 3.56
N PRO A 181 -12.43 -10.40 4.72
CA PRO A 181 -13.80 -10.32 5.21
C PRO A 181 -14.65 -9.40 4.31
N PRO A 182 -16.00 -9.49 4.37
CA PRO A 182 -16.90 -8.70 3.55
C PRO A 182 -16.68 -7.19 3.61
N GLN A 183 -16.22 -6.69 4.75
CA GLN A 183 -15.87 -5.29 4.93
C GLN A 183 -14.62 -5.12 5.80
N ILE A 184 -13.85 -4.09 5.49
CA ILE A 184 -12.64 -3.71 6.21
C ILE A 184 -12.69 -2.21 6.49
N SER A 185 -12.77 -1.81 7.77
CA SER A 185 -12.59 -0.42 8.18
C SER A 185 -11.15 -0.20 8.61
N VAL A 186 -10.52 0.85 8.10
CA VAL A 186 -9.08 1.09 8.30
C VAL A 186 -8.83 2.57 8.59
N GLU A 187 -8.03 2.89 9.61
CA GLU A 187 -7.42 4.21 9.70
C GLU A 187 -6.09 4.21 8.93
N LEU A 188 -6.10 4.76 7.72
CA LEU A 188 -4.90 4.86 6.91
C LEU A 188 -4.00 5.98 7.42
N HIS A 189 -2.79 5.62 7.81
CA HIS A 189 -1.75 6.55 8.25
C HIS A 189 -0.87 6.98 7.06
N GLY A 190 -0.86 8.26 6.70
CA GLY A 190 0.06 8.83 5.69
C GLY A 190 1.43 9.20 6.27
N VAL A 191 1.51 9.28 7.60
CA VAL A 191 2.72 9.52 8.39
C VAL A 191 2.61 8.66 9.64
N THR A 192 3.72 8.06 10.07
CA THR A 192 3.77 7.29 11.32
C THR A 192 4.96 7.71 12.17
N HIS A 193 5.07 7.22 13.40
CA HIS A 193 6.27 7.41 14.22
C HIS A 193 7.40 6.53 13.71
N ALA A 194 8.61 7.10 13.59
CA ALA A 194 9.77 6.37 13.06
C ALA A 194 10.10 5.09 13.86
N ARG A 195 9.72 5.05 15.15
CA ARG A 195 9.93 3.89 16.04
C ARG A 195 9.18 2.62 15.63
N TYR A 196 8.14 2.72 14.79
CA TYR A 196 7.33 1.56 14.43
C TYR A 196 7.93 0.75 13.27
N GLU A 197 8.95 1.29 12.58
CA GLU A 197 9.62 0.62 11.45
C GLU A 197 8.63 0.01 10.43
N ALA A 198 7.52 0.71 10.18
CA ALA A 198 6.46 0.22 9.30
C ALA A 198 6.97 0.06 7.85
N PRO A 199 6.74 -1.10 7.21
CA PRO A 199 7.15 -1.34 5.84
C PRO A 199 6.62 -0.27 4.88
N GLY A 200 7.47 0.18 3.96
CA GLY A 200 7.13 1.22 2.99
C GLY A 200 7.21 2.66 3.53
N PHE A 201 7.46 2.87 4.82
CA PHE A 201 7.72 4.21 5.37
C PHE A 201 9.22 4.51 5.38
N VAL A 202 9.60 5.73 5.03
CA VAL A 202 10.98 6.21 5.10
C VAL A 202 11.13 7.15 6.29
N PRO A 203 12.16 6.95 7.14
CA PRO A 203 12.45 7.85 8.24
C PRO A 203 12.66 9.30 7.77
N ALA A 204 11.91 10.22 8.38
CA ALA A 204 11.99 11.67 8.21
C ALA A 204 12.01 12.31 9.61
N HIS A 205 13.20 12.37 10.21
CA HIS A 205 13.42 12.77 11.61
C HIS A 205 12.71 11.84 12.62
N ASP A 206 11.82 12.37 13.46
CA ASP A 206 11.06 11.63 14.49
C ASP A 206 9.83 10.90 13.92
N ARG A 207 9.55 11.12 12.64
CA ARG A 207 8.44 10.50 11.92
C ARG A 207 8.97 9.66 10.78
N ALA A 208 8.16 8.74 10.29
CA ALA A 208 8.37 8.12 9.00
C ALA A 208 7.19 8.50 8.11
N VAL A 209 7.46 8.77 6.83
CA VAL A 209 6.44 9.17 5.85
C VAL A 209 6.37 8.11 4.77
N VAL A 210 5.20 7.87 4.17
CA VAL A 210 5.12 7.01 2.99
C VAL A 210 5.60 7.81 1.76
N PRO A 211 6.78 7.53 1.19
CA PRO A 211 7.26 8.26 0.02
C PRO A 211 6.42 7.89 -1.20
N HIS A 212 6.08 8.86 -2.04
CA HIS A 212 5.37 8.63 -3.32
C HIS A 212 4.05 7.86 -3.22
N PHE A 213 3.42 7.88 -2.05
CA PHE A 213 2.19 7.18 -1.71
C PHE A 213 1.05 7.42 -2.72
N GLN A 214 0.94 8.65 -3.23
CA GLN A 214 -0.14 9.04 -4.13
C GLN A 214 0.02 8.51 -5.56
N ASP A 215 1.26 8.30 -6.01
CA ASP A 215 1.54 8.13 -7.45
C ASP A 215 1.75 6.66 -7.85
N ILE A 216 2.17 5.81 -6.91
CA ILE A 216 2.55 4.41 -7.21
C ILE A 216 1.79 3.44 -6.30
N PHE A 217 1.90 3.63 -4.99
CA PHE A 217 1.49 2.62 -4.03
C PHE A 217 -0.03 2.43 -3.95
N LEU A 218 -0.81 3.51 -3.83
CA LEU A 218 -2.27 3.40 -3.74
C LEU A 218 -2.90 2.74 -4.98
N PRO A 219 -2.59 3.15 -6.22
CA PRO A 219 -3.08 2.46 -7.41
C PRO A 219 -2.79 0.95 -7.39
N GLU A 220 -1.56 0.56 -7.05
CA GLU A 220 -1.17 -0.85 -6.98
C GLU A 220 -1.90 -1.60 -5.86
N LEU A 221 -2.04 -0.99 -4.68
CA LEU A 221 -2.84 -1.51 -3.58
C LEU A 221 -4.28 -1.79 -4.04
N PHE A 222 -4.93 -0.81 -4.68
CA PHE A 222 -6.29 -0.97 -5.19
C PHE A 222 -6.43 -2.01 -6.30
N GLU A 223 -5.41 -2.16 -7.15
CA GLU A 223 -5.36 -3.23 -8.16
C GLU A 223 -5.19 -4.62 -7.52
N ASN A 224 -4.43 -4.71 -6.42
CA ASN A 224 -4.17 -5.94 -5.69
C ASN A 224 -5.34 -6.36 -4.79
N LEU A 225 -6.08 -5.38 -4.26
CA LEU A 225 -7.30 -5.57 -3.48
C LEU A 225 -8.51 -5.98 -4.36
N LYS A 226 -8.31 -6.79 -5.41
CA LYS A 226 -9.22 -7.04 -6.56
C LYS A 226 -10.72 -7.03 -6.27
N ASN A 227 -11.13 -7.68 -5.18
CA ASN A 227 -12.53 -7.83 -4.80
C ASN A 227 -13.02 -6.80 -3.78
N LEU A 228 -12.17 -5.91 -3.29
CA LEU A 228 -12.52 -4.83 -2.38
C LEU A 228 -12.63 -3.51 -3.15
N LYS A 229 -13.59 -2.68 -2.74
CA LYS A 229 -13.83 -1.35 -3.29
C LYS A 229 -13.86 -0.35 -2.14
N LEU A 230 -13.22 0.80 -2.33
CA LEU A 230 -13.31 1.90 -1.37
C LEU A 230 -14.72 2.47 -1.43
N ALA A 231 -15.51 2.26 -0.38
CA ALA A 231 -16.91 2.64 -0.34
C ALA A 231 -17.12 3.96 0.43
N ASP A 232 -16.35 4.20 1.49
CA ASP A 232 -16.42 5.44 2.26
C ASP A 232 -15.03 5.94 2.64
N ARG A 233 -14.92 7.27 2.79
CA ARG A 233 -13.75 7.97 3.29
C ARG A 233 -14.18 9.08 4.23
N ASN A 234 -13.62 9.09 5.43
CA ASN A 234 -13.83 10.10 6.45
C ASN A 234 -12.48 10.58 7.00
N ASP A 235 -12.04 11.76 6.58
CA ASP A 235 -10.76 12.32 7.02
C ASP A 235 -10.82 12.70 8.51
N ASN A 236 -9.86 12.23 9.30
CA ASN A 236 -9.82 12.46 10.73
C ASN A 236 -9.51 13.95 11.04
N PRO A 237 -10.44 14.72 11.64
CA PRO A 237 -10.23 16.15 11.87
C PRO A 237 -9.15 16.44 12.92
N PHE A 238 -8.73 15.45 13.70
CA PHE A 238 -7.71 15.56 14.73
C PHE A 238 -6.33 15.08 14.26
N CYS A 239 -6.29 14.27 13.20
CA CYS A 239 -5.05 13.79 12.59
C CYS A 239 -4.95 14.20 11.11
N ALA A 240 -4.15 15.24 10.82
CA ALA A 240 -3.93 15.76 9.46
C ALA A 240 -3.22 14.82 8.47
N HIS A 241 -2.96 13.58 8.89
CA HIS A 241 -2.29 12.53 8.12
C HIS A 241 -2.95 11.17 8.34
N CYS A 242 -4.16 11.14 8.90
CA CYS A 242 -4.95 9.92 9.07
C CYS A 242 -6.28 10.09 8.33
N SER A 243 -6.75 9.01 7.70
CA SER A 243 -8.07 8.96 7.06
C SER A 243 -8.72 7.63 7.42
N GLU A 244 -9.95 7.70 7.92
CA GLU A 244 -10.79 6.53 8.06
C GLU A 244 -11.32 6.15 6.68
N VAL A 245 -11.22 4.87 6.32
CA VAL A 245 -11.74 4.36 5.07
C VAL A 245 -12.47 3.04 5.29
N LEU A 246 -13.49 2.82 4.47
CA LEU A 246 -14.24 1.57 4.44
C LEU A 246 -14.06 0.90 3.09
N PHE A 247 -13.51 -0.31 3.10
CA PHE A 247 -13.48 -1.18 1.94
C PHE A 247 -14.60 -2.21 2.02
N LEU A 248 -15.32 -2.42 0.91
CA LEU A 248 -16.38 -3.41 0.79
C LEU A 248 -16.07 -4.43 -0.30
N ARG A 249 -16.37 -5.70 -0.03
CA ARG A 249 -16.25 -6.77 -1.01
C ARG A 249 -17.31 -6.64 -2.10
N SER A 250 -16.88 -6.49 -3.35
CA SER A 250 -17.74 -6.30 -4.50
C SER A 250 -18.63 -7.51 -4.80
N ASP A 251 -18.20 -8.72 -4.47
CA ASP A 251 -19.03 -9.91 -4.64
C ASP A 251 -20.16 -10.03 -3.60
N VAL A 252 -20.03 -9.34 -2.48
CA VAL A 252 -21.04 -9.28 -1.43
C VAL A 252 -21.97 -8.06 -1.61
N TYR A 253 -21.39 -6.90 -1.94
CA TYR A 253 -22.10 -5.62 -1.98
C TYR A 253 -22.43 -5.11 -3.40
N GLY A 254 -21.78 -5.64 -4.45
CA GLY A 254 -21.92 -5.12 -5.81
C GLY A 254 -23.20 -5.54 -6.55
N GLY A 255 -24.02 -6.42 -5.95
CA GLY A 255 -25.14 -7.06 -6.63
C GLY A 255 -24.71 -7.80 -7.92
N PRO A 256 -25.61 -8.55 -8.59
CA PRO A 256 -25.37 -8.88 -9.98
C PRO A 256 -25.25 -7.56 -10.74
N ALA A 257 -24.08 -7.28 -11.33
CA ALA A 257 -23.80 -6.04 -12.04
C ALA A 257 -24.97 -5.72 -12.98
N THR A 258 -25.86 -4.83 -12.55
CA THR A 258 -26.94 -4.34 -13.40
C THR A 258 -26.23 -3.49 -14.42
N THR A 259 -26.16 -3.99 -15.65
CA THR A 259 -25.45 -3.40 -16.79
C THR A 259 -26.14 -2.12 -17.27
N THR A 260 -26.57 -1.24 -16.35
CA THR A 260 -27.00 0.12 -16.65
C THR A 260 -25.77 1.00 -16.69
N THR A 261 -25.04 0.89 -17.80
CA THR A 261 -23.96 1.79 -18.17
C THR A 261 -24.54 3.19 -18.42
N THR A 262 -24.72 3.98 -17.37
CA THR A 262 -24.95 5.42 -17.51
C THR A 262 -23.63 6.07 -17.89
N THR A 263 -23.45 6.36 -19.18
CA THR A 263 -22.32 7.07 -19.76
C THR A 263 -22.27 8.53 -19.29
N ARG A 264 -21.72 8.77 -18.10
CA ARG A 264 -21.16 10.08 -17.71
C ARG A 264 -19.87 9.91 -16.90
N GLY A 265 -18.80 9.64 -17.63
CA GLY A 265 -17.41 9.62 -17.18
C GLY A 265 -16.55 9.19 -18.38
N PRO A 266 -15.34 9.74 -18.58
CA PRO A 266 -14.52 9.38 -19.72
C PRO A 266 -14.32 7.86 -19.70
N SER A 267 -14.68 7.22 -20.82
CA SER A 267 -14.56 5.78 -21.02
C SER A 267 -13.18 5.32 -20.55
N SER A 268 -13.18 4.24 -19.79
CA SER A 268 -11.98 3.64 -19.23
C SER A 268 -10.84 3.61 -20.26
N LEU A 269 -9.64 3.97 -19.82
CA LEU A 269 -8.41 3.89 -20.60
C LEU A 269 -8.16 2.48 -21.19
N MET A 270 -8.89 1.47 -20.73
CA MET A 270 -8.80 0.06 -21.10
C MET A 270 -9.45 -0.28 -22.45
N GLU A 271 -10.41 0.48 -22.97
CA GLU A 271 -11.03 0.15 -24.28
C GLU A 271 -10.14 0.52 -25.47
N LYS A 272 -9.07 1.31 -25.26
CA LYS A 272 -8.13 1.71 -26.32
C LYS A 272 -6.91 0.78 -26.47
N TYR A 273 -6.68 -0.14 -25.54
CA TYR A 273 -5.48 -0.98 -25.55
C TYR A 273 -5.84 -2.46 -25.41
N GLY A 274 -5.94 -3.12 -26.57
CA GLY A 274 -6.21 -4.54 -26.68
C GLY A 274 -5.20 -5.41 -25.93
N ARG A 275 -5.74 -6.43 -25.26
CA ARG A 275 -5.05 -7.47 -24.50
C ARG A 275 -4.09 -8.26 -25.40
N LEU A 276 -2.80 -7.92 -25.40
CA LEU A 276 -1.76 -8.79 -25.96
C LEU A 276 -1.36 -9.82 -24.89
N THR A 277 -2.06 -10.95 -24.87
CA THR A 277 -1.63 -12.12 -24.09
C THR A 277 -0.33 -12.67 -24.66
N SER A 278 0.60 -13.02 -23.78
CA SER A 278 1.88 -13.68 -24.07
C SER A 278 1.68 -14.97 -24.88
N LYS A 279 1.78 -14.88 -26.20
CA LYS A 279 2.12 -16.02 -27.05
C LYS A 279 3.18 -15.58 -28.04
N ARG A 280 4.38 -16.13 -27.82
CA ARG A 280 5.53 -16.21 -28.75
C ARG A 280 5.97 -14.87 -29.36
N CYS A 281 7.17 -14.44 -29.02
CA CYS A 281 7.98 -13.70 -30.00
C CYS A 281 8.14 -14.63 -31.21
N ASP A 282 7.50 -14.30 -32.32
CA ASP A 282 7.36 -15.09 -33.54
C ASP A 282 8.71 -15.46 -34.19
N GLY A 283 9.45 -16.41 -33.60
CA GLY A 283 10.55 -17.12 -34.23
C GLY A 283 11.71 -16.26 -34.76
N ARG A 284 11.81 -14.98 -34.38
CA ARG A 284 12.92 -14.10 -34.76
C ARG A 284 13.74 -13.72 -33.55
N PRO A 285 15.08 -13.72 -33.67
CA PRO A 285 15.96 -13.33 -32.57
C PRO A 285 15.71 -11.86 -32.20
N CYS A 286 15.75 -11.56 -30.90
CA CYS A 286 15.87 -10.19 -30.39
C CYS A 286 16.95 -9.43 -31.19
N PRO A 287 16.79 -8.12 -31.43
CA PRO A 287 17.72 -7.37 -32.28
C PRO A 287 19.16 -7.56 -31.82
N ASN A 288 20.03 -7.94 -32.75
CA ASN A 288 21.47 -8.19 -32.57
C ASN A 288 22.25 -7.02 -31.91
N LEU A 289 21.63 -5.86 -31.70
CA LEU A 289 22.24 -4.67 -31.13
C LEU A 289 22.47 -4.81 -29.60
N LEU A 290 21.50 -5.34 -28.85
CA LEU A 290 21.63 -5.58 -27.40
C LEU A 290 22.74 -6.61 -27.12
N ARG A 291 22.86 -7.63 -27.98
CA ARG A 291 23.93 -8.62 -27.92
C ARG A 291 25.29 -8.03 -28.27
N LYS A 292 25.37 -7.10 -29.23
CA LYS A 292 26.60 -6.38 -29.60
C LYS A 292 27.07 -5.39 -28.52
N ILE A 293 26.15 -4.73 -27.83
CA ILE A 293 26.46 -3.82 -26.72
C ILE A 293 27.04 -4.61 -25.54
N VAL A 294 26.46 -5.77 -25.20
CA VAL A 294 26.92 -6.64 -24.12
C VAL A 294 28.22 -7.41 -24.47
N GLN A 295 28.49 -7.67 -25.75
CA GLN A 295 29.69 -8.42 -26.20
C GLN A 295 30.90 -7.55 -26.56
N ALA A 296 30.73 -6.23 -26.69
CA ALA A 296 31.87 -5.32 -26.77
C ALA A 296 32.57 -5.34 -25.41
N ARG A 297 33.85 -5.75 -25.39
CA ARG A 297 34.71 -5.74 -24.18
C ARG A 297 35.58 -4.48 -24.15
N PRO A 298 35.10 -3.30 -23.72
CA PRO A 298 35.96 -2.36 -23.02
C PRO A 298 36.15 -2.84 -21.58
N SER A 299 37.30 -2.52 -20.98
CA SER A 299 37.68 -2.96 -19.63
C SER A 299 36.77 -2.46 -18.50
N ARG A 300 35.82 -1.56 -18.79
CA ARG A 300 34.67 -1.19 -17.95
C ARG A 300 33.48 -0.84 -18.85
N HIS A 301 32.38 -1.57 -18.74
CA HIS A 301 31.14 -1.25 -19.44
C HIS A 301 30.40 -0.14 -18.66
N PRO A 302 29.88 0.92 -19.31
CA PRO A 302 29.35 2.09 -18.60
C PRO A 302 27.98 1.83 -17.94
N PHE A 303 27.30 0.75 -18.35
CA PHE A 303 25.98 0.38 -17.83
C PHE A 303 26.12 -0.59 -16.65
N LYS A 304 25.46 -0.24 -15.55
CA LYS A 304 25.23 -1.13 -14.41
C LYS A 304 24.08 -2.09 -14.71
N SER A 305 22.98 -1.58 -15.27
CA SER A 305 21.85 -2.38 -15.78
C SER A 305 21.01 -1.58 -16.78
N VAL A 306 20.32 -2.28 -17.68
CA VAL A 306 19.39 -1.70 -18.67
C VAL A 306 18.12 -2.54 -18.68
N TYR A 307 16.96 -1.91 -18.47
CA TYR A 307 15.64 -2.54 -18.54
C TYR A 307 14.84 -1.89 -19.66
N ALA A 308 14.04 -2.67 -20.39
CA ALA A 308 13.17 -2.16 -21.43
C ALA A 308 11.78 -2.79 -21.30
N ARG A 309 10.74 -1.96 -21.39
CA ARG A 309 9.34 -2.38 -21.41
C ARG A 309 8.55 -1.45 -22.32
N ASP A 310 7.90 -2.02 -23.33
CA ASP A 310 7.09 -1.30 -24.31
C ASP A 310 7.85 -0.16 -25.01
N ASP A 311 7.45 1.09 -24.78
CA ASP A 311 8.05 2.30 -25.33
C ASP A 311 9.08 2.95 -24.38
N VAL A 312 9.40 2.30 -23.26
CA VAL A 312 10.25 2.85 -22.19
C VAL A 312 11.53 2.04 -22.02
N ILE A 313 12.67 2.72 -21.92
CA ILE A 313 13.94 2.15 -21.45
C ILE A 313 14.36 2.80 -20.14
N LEU A 314 14.73 2.00 -19.15
CA LEU A 314 15.39 2.43 -17.91
C LEU A 314 16.88 2.07 -17.96
N VAL A 315 17.74 3.05 -17.76
CA VAL A 315 19.20 2.92 -17.84
C VAL A 315 19.81 3.31 -16.51
N CYS A 316 20.45 2.36 -15.82
CA CYS A 316 21.22 2.62 -14.61
C CYS A 316 22.72 2.69 -14.96
N VAL A 317 23.36 3.80 -14.61
CA VAL A 317 24.80 4.00 -14.84
C VAL A 317 25.63 3.83 -13.60
N ALA A 318 26.83 3.24 -13.77
CA ALA A 318 27.84 3.18 -12.72
C ALA A 318 28.76 4.41 -12.70
N SER A 319 28.99 5.01 -13.88
CA SER A 319 29.76 6.25 -14.03
C SER A 319 29.36 6.95 -15.33
N PHE A 320 29.19 8.27 -15.30
CA PHE A 320 28.89 9.03 -16.49
C PHE A 320 30.17 9.42 -17.24
N ASP A 321 30.34 8.88 -18.45
CA ASP A 321 31.28 9.42 -19.45
C ASP A 321 30.52 9.88 -20.71
N VAL A 322 31.22 10.57 -21.62
CA VAL A 322 30.60 11.08 -22.86
C VAL A 322 30.23 9.93 -23.82
N GLN A 323 30.95 8.82 -23.78
CA GLN A 323 30.69 7.65 -24.64
C GLN A 323 29.39 6.93 -24.23
N PHE A 324 29.03 6.98 -22.94
CA PHE A 324 27.76 6.52 -22.41
C PHE A 324 26.59 7.28 -23.05
N LEU A 325 26.65 8.61 -23.06
CA LEU A 325 25.59 9.44 -23.64
C LEU A 325 25.37 9.09 -25.11
N ASP A 326 26.45 8.94 -25.87
CA ASP A 326 26.37 8.62 -27.29
C ASP A 326 25.81 7.21 -27.52
N SER A 327 26.09 6.26 -26.62
CA SER A 327 25.56 4.90 -26.68
C SER A 327 24.06 4.83 -26.38
N VAL A 328 23.56 5.60 -25.41
CA VAL A 328 22.12 5.70 -25.12
C VAL A 328 21.39 6.41 -26.26
N VAL A 329 21.97 7.50 -26.78
CA VAL A 329 21.41 8.22 -27.93
C VAL A 329 21.29 7.30 -29.14
N ALA A 330 22.36 6.60 -29.50
CA ALA A 330 22.36 5.65 -30.62
C ALA A 330 21.34 4.51 -30.41
N LEU A 331 21.17 4.01 -29.19
CA LEU A 331 20.17 2.98 -28.88
C LEU A 331 18.74 3.48 -29.14
N VAL A 332 18.43 4.70 -28.72
CA VAL A 332 17.10 5.32 -28.87
C VAL A 332 16.83 5.64 -30.34
N GLU A 333 17.78 6.27 -31.02
CA GLU A 333 17.67 6.62 -32.44
C GLU A 333 17.54 5.38 -33.33
N SER A 334 18.21 4.28 -32.98
CA SER A 334 18.15 3.02 -33.73
C SER A 334 16.86 2.22 -33.51
N ASN A 335 16.00 2.63 -32.57
CA ASN A 335 14.78 1.90 -32.25
C ASN A 335 13.57 2.85 -32.09
N PRO A 336 12.81 3.08 -33.18
CA PRO A 336 11.71 4.06 -33.20
C PRO A 336 10.51 3.71 -32.30
N LYS A 337 10.51 2.53 -31.67
CA LYS A 337 9.49 2.15 -30.69
C LYS A 337 9.74 2.75 -29.31
N ILE A 338 10.98 3.16 -29.02
CA ILE A 338 11.32 3.80 -27.74
C ILE A 338 10.87 5.25 -27.82
N GLN A 339 9.88 5.60 -27.03
CA GLN A 339 9.39 6.97 -26.92
C GLN A 339 9.91 7.66 -25.66
N ARG A 340 10.35 6.88 -24.66
CA ARG A 340 10.76 7.38 -23.35
C ARG A 340 12.01 6.67 -22.83
N VAL A 341 12.92 7.44 -22.24
CA VAL A 341 14.16 6.98 -21.64
C VAL A 341 14.23 7.54 -20.23
N ARG A 342 14.35 6.64 -19.25
CA ARG A 342 14.62 6.97 -17.87
C ARG A 342 16.08 6.69 -17.56
N VAL A 343 16.82 7.69 -17.10
CA VAL A 343 18.22 7.51 -16.72
C VAL A 343 18.36 7.72 -15.21
N LEU A 344 19.03 6.79 -14.55
CA LEU A 344 19.31 6.80 -13.12
C LEU A 344 20.83 6.89 -12.90
N GLY A 345 21.28 7.93 -12.20
CA GLY A 345 22.68 8.12 -11.82
C GLY A 345 22.94 9.48 -11.20
N ASP A 346 24.09 9.63 -10.54
CA ASP A 346 24.55 10.87 -9.90
C ASP A 346 25.30 11.78 -10.89
N GLY A 347 24.73 12.92 -11.30
CA GLY A 347 25.45 13.90 -12.13
C GLY A 347 24.61 14.91 -12.94
N ASP A 348 24.30 16.06 -12.35
CA ASP A 348 23.57 17.19 -12.98
C ASP A 348 24.09 17.62 -14.37
N LYS A 349 25.41 17.68 -14.54
CA LYS A 349 26.06 18.22 -15.75
C LYS A 349 25.90 17.33 -16.98
N VAL A 350 25.57 16.06 -16.78
CA VAL A 350 25.52 15.05 -17.84
C VAL A 350 24.10 14.92 -18.40
N VAL A 351 23.13 15.12 -17.52
CA VAL A 351 21.69 15.11 -17.79
C VAL A 351 21.30 16.22 -18.74
N GLY A 352 21.80 17.43 -18.48
CA GLY A 352 21.59 18.56 -19.38
C GLY A 352 22.07 18.26 -20.81
N ARG A 353 23.16 17.48 -20.96
CA ARG A 353 23.65 17.05 -22.28
C ARG A 353 22.78 15.96 -22.88
N LEU A 354 22.32 14.98 -22.11
CA LEU A 354 21.43 13.92 -22.60
C LEU A 354 20.08 14.50 -23.07
N ILE A 355 19.48 15.37 -22.26
CA ILE A 355 18.25 16.10 -22.57
C ILE A 355 18.43 16.94 -23.84
N SER A 356 19.58 17.61 -23.99
CA SER A 356 19.87 18.40 -25.20
C SER A 356 20.02 17.55 -26.47
N LYS A 357 20.50 16.30 -26.35
CA LYS A 357 20.74 15.40 -27.48
C LYS A 357 19.50 14.60 -27.91
N LEU A 358 18.69 14.14 -26.95
CA LEU A 358 17.51 13.30 -27.20
C LEU A 358 16.21 14.08 -27.35
N GLY A 359 16.23 15.39 -27.04
CA GLY A 359 15.04 16.22 -26.93
C GLY A 359 14.34 15.97 -25.59
N GLY A 360 14.01 17.05 -24.86
CA GLY A 360 13.50 16.98 -23.49
C GLY A 360 12.16 16.26 -23.30
N THR A 361 11.47 15.88 -24.37
CA THR A 361 10.23 15.08 -24.33
C THR A 361 10.48 13.57 -24.26
N VAL A 362 11.70 13.11 -24.60
CA VAL A 362 12.06 11.68 -24.64
C VAL A 362 12.74 11.22 -23.36
N VAL A 363 13.28 12.13 -22.55
CA VAL A 363 14.11 11.79 -21.38
C VAL A 363 13.44 12.27 -20.08
N ALA A 364 13.09 11.32 -19.20
CA ALA A 364 12.74 11.60 -17.82
C ALA A 364 13.92 11.25 -16.92
N TYR A 365 14.43 12.20 -16.15
CA TYR A 365 15.61 12.01 -15.31
C TYR A 365 15.26 12.22 -13.84
N HIS A 366 15.90 11.44 -12.96
CA HIS A 366 15.77 11.59 -11.52
C HIS A 366 17.16 11.61 -10.89
N LEU A 367 17.45 12.67 -10.13
CA LEU A 367 18.62 12.75 -9.27
C LEU A 367 18.29 11.95 -8.01
N SER A 368 19.07 10.92 -7.73
CA SER A 368 19.17 10.47 -6.35
C SER A 368 19.96 11.53 -5.59
N SER A 369 19.33 12.18 -4.63
CA SER A 369 20.02 13.14 -3.73
C SER A 369 20.19 12.59 -2.31
N SER A 370 19.56 11.43 -2.02
CA SER A 370 19.75 10.72 -0.75
C SER A 370 19.89 9.22 -0.95
N PHE A 371 20.42 8.58 0.11
CA PHE A 371 20.50 7.14 0.34
C PHE A 371 19.15 6.40 0.13
N ASP A 372 18.03 7.10 0.28
CA ASP A 372 16.68 6.53 0.24
C ASP A 372 16.20 6.24 -1.20
N ASP A 373 16.71 6.98 -2.17
CA ASP A 373 16.35 6.80 -3.58
C ASP A 373 16.90 5.46 -4.13
N ASP A 374 18.07 5.02 -3.66
CA ASP A 374 18.69 3.75 -4.05
C ASP A 374 17.87 2.52 -3.60
N LEU A 375 17.27 2.56 -2.40
CA LEU A 375 16.44 1.48 -1.87
C LEU A 375 15.12 1.33 -2.62
N VAL A 376 14.49 2.46 -2.95
CA VAL A 376 13.28 2.52 -3.79
C VAL A 376 13.57 1.94 -5.18
N HIS A 377 14.75 2.20 -5.72
CA HIS A 377 15.16 1.67 -7.03
C HIS A 377 15.50 0.17 -7.01
N VAL A 378 16.09 -0.35 -5.92
CA VAL A 378 16.28 -1.79 -5.73
C VAL A 378 14.94 -2.49 -5.61
N HIS A 379 13.97 -1.90 -4.91
CA HIS A 379 12.64 -2.48 -4.76
C HIS A 379 11.85 -2.48 -6.09
N ALA A 380 11.89 -1.37 -6.84
CA ALA A 380 11.31 -1.28 -8.18
C ALA A 380 11.97 -2.26 -9.16
N ALA A 381 13.30 -2.42 -9.09
CA ALA A 381 14.04 -3.38 -9.91
C ALA A 381 13.72 -4.84 -9.55
N ARG A 382 13.53 -5.16 -8.26
CA ARG A 382 13.06 -6.47 -7.79
C ARG A 382 11.69 -6.78 -8.37
N HIS A 383 10.76 -5.83 -8.32
CA HIS A 383 9.41 -6.01 -8.83
C HIS A 383 9.39 -6.20 -10.36
N LEU A 384 10.14 -5.38 -11.10
CA LEU A 384 10.32 -5.56 -12.55
C LEU A 384 10.99 -6.89 -12.91
N ALA A 385 11.98 -7.34 -12.13
CA ALA A 385 12.64 -8.62 -12.34
C ALA A 385 11.66 -9.79 -12.17
N VAL A 386 10.87 -9.81 -11.10
CA VAL A 386 9.85 -10.84 -10.84
C VAL A 386 8.78 -10.83 -11.93
N GLN A 387 8.28 -9.65 -12.32
CA GLN A 387 7.26 -9.53 -13.37
C GLN A 387 7.76 -9.92 -14.77
N THR A 388 9.07 -9.87 -15.02
CA THR A 388 9.67 -10.26 -16.30
C THR A 388 10.18 -11.71 -16.31
N GLY A 389 9.94 -12.47 -15.24
CA GLY A 389 10.40 -13.86 -15.10
C GLY A 389 11.91 -13.98 -14.85
N PHE A 390 12.57 -12.90 -14.43
CA PHE A 390 13.96 -12.91 -14.01
C PHE A 390 14.06 -13.53 -12.61
N PRO A 391 14.81 -14.63 -12.43
CA PRO A 391 14.85 -15.32 -11.14
C PRO A 391 15.39 -14.42 -10.03
N GLU A 392 14.69 -14.34 -8.92
CA GLU A 392 15.07 -13.52 -7.75
C GLU A 392 16.47 -13.89 -7.23
N ALA A 393 16.84 -15.17 -7.25
CA ALA A 393 18.19 -15.65 -6.92
C ALA A 393 19.29 -15.09 -7.84
N ALA A 394 18.99 -14.83 -9.12
CA ALA A 394 19.95 -14.24 -10.07
C ALA A 394 20.16 -12.74 -9.83
N LEU A 395 19.13 -12.04 -9.33
CA LEU A 395 19.22 -10.65 -8.89
C LEU A 395 20.14 -10.53 -7.66
N TYR A 396 19.94 -11.42 -6.67
CA TYR A 396 20.79 -11.46 -5.47
C TYR A 396 22.23 -11.94 -5.76
N ALA A 397 22.42 -12.90 -6.65
CA ALA A 397 23.75 -13.29 -7.12
C ALA A 397 24.49 -12.11 -7.78
N SER A 398 23.79 -11.28 -8.54
CA SER A 398 24.34 -10.08 -9.19
C SER A 398 24.70 -8.97 -8.18
N LEU A 399 23.93 -8.84 -7.10
CA LEU A 399 24.21 -7.96 -5.96
C LEU A 399 25.46 -8.42 -5.19
N ALA A 400 25.54 -9.73 -4.89
CA ALA A 400 26.64 -10.32 -4.15
C ALA A 400 27.97 -10.28 -4.92
N SER A 401 27.93 -10.45 -6.24
CA SER A 401 29.12 -10.45 -7.12
C SER A 401 29.65 -9.05 -7.47
N ASN A 402 29.08 -7.97 -6.90
CA ASN A 402 29.30 -6.57 -7.32
C ASN A 402 28.99 -6.32 -8.81
N SER A 403 28.23 -7.20 -9.47
CA SER A 403 27.75 -6.96 -10.84
C SER A 403 26.60 -5.95 -10.86
N LEU A 404 25.94 -5.73 -9.73
CA LEU A 404 25.04 -4.61 -9.44
C LEU A 404 25.67 -3.77 -8.31
N TYR A 405 26.20 -2.59 -8.63
CA TYR A 405 26.80 -1.69 -7.63
C TYR A 405 25.74 -1.19 -6.64
N VAL A 406 25.91 -1.34 -5.35
CA VAL A 406 25.04 -0.67 -4.37
C VAL A 406 25.94 0.13 -3.45
N ASN A 407 25.43 1.24 -2.89
CA ASN A 407 26.18 2.05 -1.94
C ASN A 407 26.89 1.14 -0.91
N PRO A 408 28.22 1.27 -0.71
CA PRO A 408 28.99 0.44 0.20
C PRO A 408 28.43 0.39 1.63
N ASP A 409 27.82 1.48 2.09
CA ASP A 409 27.22 1.60 3.42
C ASP A 409 25.94 0.75 3.54
N LEU A 410 25.23 0.52 2.42
CA LEU A 410 24.10 -0.40 2.33
C LEU A 410 24.56 -1.86 2.42
N LYS A 411 25.71 -2.18 1.81
CA LYS A 411 26.27 -3.54 1.84
C LYS A 411 26.63 -4.00 3.26
N ALA A 412 26.96 -3.06 4.14
CA ALA A 412 27.28 -3.32 5.54
C ALA A 412 26.04 -3.50 6.43
N THR A 413 24.86 -3.04 6.00
CA THR A 413 23.59 -3.13 6.75
C THR A 413 22.71 -4.31 6.33
N LEU A 414 22.97 -4.92 5.17
CA LEU A 414 22.34 -6.18 4.76
C LEU A 414 22.86 -7.34 5.64
N SER A 415 21.98 -7.94 6.46
CA SER A 415 22.34 -9.04 7.37
C SER A 415 23.07 -10.18 6.65
N PRO A 416 24.08 -10.84 7.26
CA PRO A 416 24.77 -12.00 6.69
C PRO A 416 23.83 -13.14 6.24
N SER A 417 22.64 -13.24 6.85
CA SER A 417 21.60 -14.21 6.47
C SER A 417 20.95 -13.94 5.10
N PHE A 418 21.14 -12.75 4.50
CA PHE A 418 20.66 -12.40 3.15
C PHE A 418 21.63 -12.81 2.03
N LEU A 419 22.88 -13.18 2.34
CA LEU A 419 23.94 -13.39 1.35
C LEU A 419 24.42 -14.85 1.26
N ASP A 420 23.86 -15.76 2.05
CA ASP A 420 24.27 -17.17 2.04
C ASP A 420 23.56 -17.94 0.91
N VAL A 421 24.12 -17.81 -0.30
CA VAL A 421 23.78 -18.66 -1.44
C VAL A 421 24.94 -19.62 -1.65
N SER A 422 24.80 -20.86 -1.19
CA SER A 422 25.77 -21.92 -1.47
C SER A 422 25.89 -22.14 -3.00
N PRO A 423 27.11 -22.36 -3.53
CA PRO A 423 27.31 -22.51 -4.96
C PRO A 423 26.64 -23.81 -5.47
N ILE A 424 25.85 -23.68 -6.52
CA ILE A 424 25.38 -24.82 -7.32
C ILE A 424 26.55 -25.26 -8.20
N THR A 425 27.11 -26.43 -7.92
CA THR A 425 28.06 -27.12 -8.80
C THR A 425 27.28 -27.68 -10.00
N ILE A 426 27.70 -27.33 -11.22
CA ILE A 426 27.20 -27.93 -12.47
C ILE A 426 27.96 -29.23 -12.74
#